data_AF-A0A0D8Y871-F1
#
_entry.id   AF-A0A0D8Y871-F1
#
_cell.length_a   1.000
_cell.length_b   1.000
_cell.length_c   1.000
_cell.angle_alpha   90.00
_cell.angle_beta   90.00
_cell.angle_gamma   90.00
#
_symmetry.space_group_name_H-M   'P 1'
#
loop_
_entity.id
_entity.type
_entity.pdbx_description
1 polymer ?
#
loop_
_entity_poly.entity_id
_entity_poly.type
_entity_poly.pdbx_seq_one_letter_code
_entity_poly.pdbx_strand_id
1 'polypeptide(L)'
;MITESDSFEAKAKAAVESWWRTGLNYGPPVELAPSQENKPSIPFLQMANGGTNKLGCAFNICGDKDDPNSLAYVLFVCKYGEEQIQVGTPIYTDGPPCGSCEDRCYQTRLCKTQ
;
A
#
# COMPACT_ATOMS: atom_id res chain seq x y z
N MET A 1 19.16 23.60 -2.61
CA MET A 1 19.89 22.52 -1.93
C MET A 1 18.87 21.45 -1.62
N ILE A 2 18.87 20.34 -2.36
CA ILE A 2 17.95 19.21 -2.14
C ILE A 2 18.51 18.40 -0.99
N THR A 3 17.72 18.16 0.05
CA THR A 3 18.14 17.40 1.24
C THR A 3 17.91 15.89 1.03
N GLU A 4 18.58 15.04 1.79
CA GLU A 4 18.35 13.58 1.73
C GLU A 4 16.89 13.21 2.06
N SER A 5 16.22 14.01 2.91
CA SER A 5 14.79 13.86 3.20
C SER A 5 13.89 14.14 1.99
N ASP A 6 14.23 15.13 1.15
CA ASP A 6 13.48 15.43 -0.08
C ASP A 6 13.62 14.28 -1.09
N SER A 7 14.80 13.67 -1.16
CA SER A 7 15.07 12.47 -1.97
C SER A 7 14.31 11.25 -1.46
N PHE A 8 14.21 11.07 -0.14
CA PHE A 8 13.44 9.98 0.47
C PHE A 8 11.95 10.11 0.18
N GLU A 9 11.36 11.29 0.41
CA GLU A 9 9.93 11.52 0.18
C GLU A 9 9.54 11.23 -1.29
N ALA A 10 10.33 11.73 -2.24
CA ALA A 10 10.08 11.49 -3.66
C ALA A 10 10.14 10.00 -4.02
N LYS A 11 11.09 9.24 -3.46
CA LYS A 11 11.23 7.80 -3.70
C LYS A 11 10.13 6.99 -3.05
N ALA A 12 9.77 7.32 -1.80
CA ALA A 12 8.67 6.69 -1.09
C ALA A 12 7.34 6.91 -1.84
N LYS A 13 7.08 8.15 -2.27
CA LYS A 13 5.92 8.50 -3.10
C LYS A 13 5.90 7.69 -4.40
N ALA A 14 7.02 7.63 -5.13
CA ALA A 14 7.10 6.87 -6.38
C ALA A 14 6.82 5.38 -6.19
N ALA A 15 7.32 4.78 -5.11
CA ALA A 15 7.06 3.37 -4.79
C ALA A 15 5.58 3.13 -4.45
N VAL A 16 4.99 3.95 -3.57
CA VAL A 16 3.58 3.87 -3.18
C VAL A 16 2.64 4.07 -4.37
N GLU A 17 2.93 5.05 -5.24
CA GLU A 17 2.15 5.28 -6.46
C GLU A 17 2.25 4.12 -7.45
N SER A 18 3.43 3.50 -7.57
CA SER A 18 3.63 2.31 -8.40
C SER A 18 2.79 1.14 -7.89
N TRP A 19 2.77 0.90 -6.58
CA TRP A 19 1.94 -0.13 -5.95
C TRP A 19 0.45 0.14 -6.12
N TRP A 20 0.00 1.37 -5.93
CA TRP A 20 -1.41 1.74 -6.12
C TRP A 20 -1.87 1.49 -7.56
N ARG A 21 -1.01 1.80 -8.53
CA ARG A 21 -1.30 1.62 -9.96
C ARG A 21 -1.48 0.17 -10.38
N THR A 22 -1.06 -0.82 -9.59
CA THR A 22 -1.29 -2.23 -9.95
C THR A 22 -2.79 -2.55 -10.04
N GLY A 23 -3.64 -1.85 -9.28
CA GLY A 23 -5.09 -2.01 -9.36
C GLY A 23 -5.72 -1.55 -10.68
N LEU A 24 -5.06 -0.65 -11.42
CA LEU A 24 -5.58 -0.12 -12.70
C LEU A 24 -5.53 -1.16 -13.82
N ASN A 25 -4.65 -2.16 -13.72
CA ASN A 25 -4.41 -3.12 -14.80
C ASN A 25 -5.39 -4.29 -14.80
N TYR A 26 -6.13 -4.51 -13.71
CA TYR A 26 -6.98 -5.70 -13.52
C TYR A 26 -8.44 -5.37 -13.19
N GLY A 27 -8.78 -4.08 -13.11
CA GLY A 27 -10.11 -3.62 -12.70
C GLY A 27 -10.40 -3.89 -11.21
N PRO A 28 -11.54 -3.41 -10.69
CA PRO A 28 -11.98 -3.79 -9.35
C PRO A 28 -12.21 -5.31 -9.30
N PRO A 29 -11.77 -6.01 -8.24
CA PRO A 29 -12.04 -7.44 -8.12
C PRO A 29 -13.54 -7.72 -8.14
N VAL A 30 -13.95 -8.89 -8.67
CA VAL A 30 -15.34 -9.36 -8.54
C VAL A 30 -15.67 -9.44 -7.05
N GLU A 31 -16.76 -8.80 -6.64
CA GLU A 31 -17.19 -8.72 -5.24
C GLU A 31 -16.10 -8.20 -4.28
N LEU A 32 -15.16 -7.39 -4.80
CA LEU A 32 -14.03 -6.84 -4.04
C LEU A 32 -13.09 -7.93 -3.46
N ALA A 33 -13.21 -9.18 -3.90
CA ALA A 33 -12.43 -10.30 -3.39
C ALA A 33 -11.18 -10.60 -4.24
N PRO A 34 -9.98 -10.74 -3.64
CA PRO A 34 -8.79 -11.22 -4.33
C PRO A 34 -8.99 -12.59 -4.98
N SER A 35 -8.30 -12.83 -6.09
CA SER A 35 -8.29 -14.10 -6.81
C SER A 35 -6.86 -14.46 -7.21
N GLN A 36 -6.64 -15.70 -7.68
CA GLN A 36 -5.31 -16.07 -8.18
C GLN A 36 -4.92 -15.27 -9.44
N GLU A 37 -5.91 -14.84 -10.23
CA GLU A 37 -5.69 -14.11 -11.48
C GLU A 37 -5.20 -12.68 -11.24
N ASN A 38 -5.56 -12.07 -10.11
CA ASN A 38 -5.17 -10.71 -9.74
C ASN A 38 -3.96 -10.64 -8.80
N LYS A 39 -3.16 -11.71 -8.72
CA LYS A 39 -1.91 -11.75 -7.94
C LYS A 39 -0.97 -10.56 -8.20
N PRO A 40 -0.79 -10.04 -9.43
CA PRO A 40 0.03 -8.84 -9.66
C PRO A 40 -0.53 -7.57 -9.01
N SER A 41 -1.81 -7.54 -8.64
CA SER A 41 -2.47 -6.44 -7.93
C SER A 41 -2.35 -6.49 -6.42
N ILE A 42 -1.67 -7.51 -5.85
CA ILE A 42 -1.48 -7.65 -4.39
C ILE A 42 -1.06 -6.33 -3.71
N PRO A 43 -0.12 -5.53 -4.25
CA PRO A 43 0.25 -4.26 -3.63
C PRO A 43 -0.94 -3.31 -3.45
N PHE A 44 -1.73 -3.09 -4.50
CA PHE A 44 -2.98 -2.32 -4.43
C PHE A 44 -4.00 -2.95 -3.46
N LEU A 45 -4.21 -4.26 -3.54
CA LEU A 45 -5.21 -4.97 -2.72
C LEU A 45 -4.92 -4.82 -1.23
N GLN A 46 -3.66 -4.92 -0.82
CA GLN A 46 -3.26 -4.73 0.57
C GLN A 46 -3.33 -3.26 1.00
N MET A 47 -3.03 -2.30 0.11
CA MET A 47 -3.21 -0.87 0.39
C MET A 47 -4.69 -0.50 0.59
N ALA A 48 -5.58 -1.11 -0.17
CA ALA A 48 -7.02 -0.85 -0.13
C ALA A 48 -7.78 -1.71 0.90
N ASN A 49 -7.10 -2.60 1.62
CA ASN A 49 -7.72 -3.47 2.62
C ASN A 49 -8.27 -2.65 3.81
N GLY A 50 -9.59 -2.57 3.93
CA GLY A 50 -10.29 -1.78 4.96
C GLY A 50 -10.07 -2.26 6.39
N GLY A 51 -9.61 -3.50 6.60
CA GLY A 51 -9.18 -3.98 7.92
C GLY A 51 -7.83 -3.40 8.36
N THR A 52 -7.02 -2.91 7.43
CA THR A 52 -5.66 -2.45 7.72
C THR A 52 -5.64 -1.07 8.37
N ASN A 53 -5.20 -0.99 9.62
CA ASN A 53 -5.11 0.26 10.39
C ASN A 53 -3.70 0.60 10.89
N LYS A 54 -2.71 -0.24 10.58
CA LYS A 54 -1.31 -0.08 10.99
C LYS A 54 -0.40 -0.29 9.79
N LEU A 55 0.61 0.58 9.68
CA LEU A 55 1.62 0.57 8.62
C LEU A 55 2.96 1.01 9.21
N GLY A 56 4.03 0.33 8.80
CA GLY A 56 5.41 0.77 9.03
C GLY A 56 6.23 0.57 7.77
N CYS A 57 7.00 1.58 7.36
CA CYS A 57 7.84 1.51 6.17
C CYS A 57 9.29 1.82 6.51
N ALA A 58 10.20 1.25 5.74
CA ALA A 58 11.64 1.47 5.84
C ALA A 58 12.25 1.51 4.44
N PHE A 59 13.40 2.16 4.32
CA PHE A 59 14.20 2.12 3.11
C PHE A 59 15.66 1.83 3.40
N ASN A 60 16.34 1.27 2.42
CA ASN A 60 17.78 1.13 2.42
C ASN A 60 18.32 1.45 1.03
N ILE A 61 19.46 2.14 0.96
CA ILE A 61 20.20 2.30 -0.29
C ILE A 61 21.15 1.11 -0.39
N CYS A 62 20.88 0.22 -1.33
CA CYS A 62 21.65 -0.98 -1.60
C CYS A 62 22.63 -0.72 -2.75
N GLY A 63 23.76 -1.41 -2.75
CA GLY A 63 24.84 -1.27 -3.72
C GLY A 63 26.18 -1.22 -2.99
N ASP A 64 27.19 -1.83 -3.59
CA ASP A 64 28.55 -1.78 -3.07
C ASP A 64 29.21 -0.48 -3.55
N LYS A 65 29.74 0.31 -2.61
CA LYS A 65 30.45 1.56 -2.95
C LYS A 65 31.83 1.29 -3.52
N ASP A 66 32.37 0.09 -3.30
CA ASP A 66 33.72 -0.31 -3.67
C ASP A 66 33.76 -1.17 -4.95
N ASP A 67 32.61 -1.66 -5.44
CA ASP A 67 32.49 -2.33 -6.74
C ASP A 67 31.86 -1.38 -7.79
N PRO A 68 32.62 -0.92 -8.79
CA PRO A 68 32.13 -0.02 -9.83
C PRO A 68 31.07 -0.64 -10.76
N ASN A 69 30.87 -1.96 -10.70
CA ASN A 69 29.79 -2.65 -11.43
C ASN A 69 28.51 -2.81 -10.60
N SER A 70 28.53 -2.41 -9.31
CA SER A 70 27.37 -2.50 -8.45
C SER A 70 26.38 -1.39 -8.75
N LEU A 71 25.18 -1.77 -9.21
CA LEU A 71 24.09 -0.82 -9.43
C LEU A 71 23.49 -0.42 -8.08
N ALA A 72 23.61 0.86 -7.72
CA ALA A 72 22.92 1.41 -6.56
C ALA A 72 21.40 1.40 -6.80
N TYR A 73 20.64 0.83 -5.86
CA TYR A 73 19.18 0.82 -5.89
C TYR A 73 18.60 1.09 -4.51
N VAL A 74 17.33 1.50 -4.45
CA VAL A 74 16.64 1.71 -3.18
C VAL A 74 15.70 0.55 -2.92
N LEU A 75 15.93 -0.15 -1.82
CA LEU A 75 14.99 -1.12 -1.27
C LEU A 75 14.01 -0.35 -0.39
N PHE A 76 12.74 -0.26 -0.79
CA PHE A 76 11.67 0.36 -0.01
C PHE A 76 10.63 -0.70 0.35
N VAL A 77 10.36 -0.87 1.63
CA VAL A 77 9.48 -1.92 2.15
C VAL A 77 8.48 -1.30 3.10
N CYS A 78 7.21 -1.66 2.93
CA CYS A 78 6.15 -1.36 3.87
C CYS A 78 5.56 -2.67 4.41
N LYS A 79 5.38 -2.74 5.73
CA LYS A 79 4.68 -3.82 6.41
C LYS A 79 3.36 -3.29 6.95
N TYR A 80 2.29 -3.99 6.63
CA TYR A 80 0.96 -3.74 7.15
C TYR A 80 0.72 -4.55 8.43
N GLY A 81 -0.30 -4.16 9.20
CA GLY A 81 -0.71 -4.85 10.43
C GLY A 81 -1.16 -6.30 10.21
N GLU A 82 -1.89 -6.85 11.19
CA GLU A 82 -2.31 -8.26 11.18
C GLU A 82 -3.31 -8.59 10.07
N GLU A 83 -4.12 -7.61 9.65
CA GLU A 83 -5.11 -7.79 8.60
C GLU A 83 -4.45 -7.93 7.22
N GLN A 84 -4.51 -9.13 6.68
CA GLN A 84 -3.96 -9.48 5.37
C GLN A 84 -5.11 -9.78 4.40
N ILE A 85 -4.88 -9.48 3.12
CA ILE A 85 -5.78 -9.90 2.05
C ILE A 85 -5.83 -11.43 1.93
N GLN A 86 -7.00 -11.96 1.61
CA GLN A 86 -7.23 -13.39 1.44
C GLN A 86 -8.06 -13.65 0.18
N VAL A 87 -7.72 -14.71 -0.55
CA VAL A 87 -8.48 -15.10 -1.75
C VAL A 87 -9.93 -15.40 -1.37
N GLY A 88 -10.88 -14.86 -2.15
CA GLY A 88 -12.32 -15.05 -1.92
C GLY A 88 -12.90 -14.24 -0.75
N THR A 89 -12.09 -13.43 -0.04
CA THR A 89 -12.57 -12.54 1.02
C THR A 89 -12.56 -11.09 0.54
N PRO A 90 -13.69 -10.36 0.59
CA PRO A 90 -13.72 -8.95 0.21
C PRO A 90 -12.68 -8.11 0.97
N ILE A 91 -11.97 -7.22 0.27
CA ILE A 91 -10.94 -6.36 0.89
C ILE A 91 -11.53 -5.20 1.72
N TYR A 92 -12.81 -4.86 1.54
CA TYR A 92 -13.56 -3.96 2.42
C TYR A 92 -15.06 -4.25 2.31
N THR A 93 -15.82 -3.78 3.30
CA THR A 93 -17.29 -3.87 3.27
C THR A 93 -17.86 -2.83 2.32
N ASP A 94 -18.64 -3.26 1.33
CA ASP A 94 -19.34 -2.35 0.43
C ASP A 94 -20.42 -1.55 1.17
N GLY A 95 -20.58 -0.27 0.80
CA GLY A 95 -21.51 0.64 1.45
C GLY A 95 -21.06 2.11 1.48
N PRO A 96 -21.87 3.00 2.08
CA PRO A 96 -21.52 4.40 2.19
C PRO A 96 -20.28 4.60 3.09
N PRO A 97 -19.42 5.60 2.79
CA PRO A 97 -18.29 5.93 3.65
C PRO A 97 -18.74 6.14 5.10
N CYS A 98 -17.99 5.57 6.04
CA CYS A 98 -18.27 5.62 7.47
C CYS A 98 -19.58 4.96 7.96
N GLY A 99 -20.28 4.17 7.14
CA GLY A 99 -21.51 3.47 7.56
C GLY A 99 -21.34 2.51 8.75
N SER A 100 -20.12 2.05 9.02
CA SER A 100 -19.78 1.17 10.15
C SER A 100 -19.13 1.90 11.34
N CYS A 101 -18.95 3.22 11.28
CA CYS A 101 -18.17 3.99 12.25
C CYS A 101 -18.60 5.47 12.33
N GLU A 102 -19.91 5.73 12.33
CA GLU A 102 -20.46 7.09 12.24
C GLU A 102 -19.86 8.07 13.28
N ASP A 103 -19.67 7.61 14.51
CA ASP A 103 -19.12 8.36 15.64
C ASP A 103 -17.61 8.62 15.54
N ARG A 104 -16.91 7.87 14.68
CA ARG A 104 -15.45 7.89 14.52
C ARG A 104 -15.03 8.18 13.09
N CYS A 105 -15.89 8.85 12.32
CA CYS A 105 -15.60 9.19 10.95
C CYS A 105 -14.61 10.37 10.84
N TYR A 106 -13.49 10.15 10.16
CA TYR A 106 -12.51 11.16 9.79
C TYR A 106 -12.75 11.65 8.37
N GLN A 107 -12.83 12.98 8.21
CA GLN A 107 -13.00 13.65 6.91
C GLN A 107 -14.11 13.05 6.05
N THR A 108 -15.21 12.60 6.68
CA THR A 108 -16.37 11.98 6.02
C THR A 108 -16.06 10.75 5.14
N ARG A 109 -14.90 10.10 5.34
CA ARG A 109 -14.39 9.06 4.41
C ARG A 109 -13.75 7.85 5.08
N LEU A 110 -13.04 8.03 6.19
CA LEU A 110 -12.25 6.97 6.82
C LEU A 110 -12.64 6.79 8.28
N CYS A 111 -12.66 5.56 8.78
CA CYS A 111 -12.86 5.28 10.20
C CYS A 111 -11.57 5.55 10.99
N LYS A 112 -11.67 6.22 12.14
CA LYS A 112 -10.58 6.31 13.12
C LYS A 112 -10.49 5.02 13.92
N THR A 113 -9.28 4.51 14.10
CA THR A 113 -8.99 3.47 15.09
C THR A 113 -9.28 3.98 16.51
N GLN A 114 -9.75 3.08 17.38
CA GLN A 114 -9.90 3.36 18.80
C GLN A 114 -8.53 3.43 19.50
#